data_AF-A0A9E3D6F2-F1
#
_entry.id   AF-A0A9E3D6F2-F1
#
_cell.length_a   1.000
_cell.length_b   1.000
_cell.length_c   1.000
_cell.angle_alpha   90.00
_cell.angle_beta   90.00
_cell.angle_gamma   90.00
#
_symmetry.space_group_name_H-M   'P 1'
#
loop_
_entity.id
_entity.type
_entity.pdbx_description
1 polymer ?
#
loop_
_entity_poly.entity_id
_entity_poly.type
_entity_poly.pdbx_seq_one_letter_code
_entity_poly.pdbx_strand_id
1 'polypeptide(L)'
;MTLATRFVVIYATRSKILRRKIILDNESQLDLHQPGPGESRLLLPLSAPFDDAACRAAIAMTTGAEPLSGRCCIIDAGGNVVGVCNADPALDTHPAGQLVAHEVARPGDRYEDGVFKQKAIASAPP
;
A
#
# COMPACT_ATOMS: atom_id res chain seq x y z
N MET A 1 13.18 17.15 -26.49
CA MET A 1 12.33 16.53 -25.46
C MET A 1 12.22 15.05 -25.80
N THR A 2 12.68 14.16 -24.92
CA THR A 2 12.68 12.71 -25.17
C THR A 2 11.40 12.13 -24.58
N LEU A 3 10.57 11.49 -25.41
CA LEU A 3 9.36 10.80 -24.95
C LEU A 3 9.72 9.77 -23.88
N ALA A 4 8.85 9.63 -22.88
CA ALA A 4 9.05 8.63 -21.86
C ALA A 4 8.98 7.23 -22.46
N THR A 5 9.88 6.37 -22.01
CA THR A 5 9.91 4.95 -22.32
C THR A 5 9.60 4.11 -21.08
N ARG A 6 9.53 4.76 -19.91
CA ARG A 6 9.39 4.12 -18.61
C ARG A 6 8.36 4.83 -17.74
N PHE A 7 7.78 4.08 -16.81
CA PHE A 7 7.02 4.62 -15.69
C PHE A 7 7.74 4.31 -14.38
N VAL A 8 7.39 5.07 -13.34
CA VAL A 8 8.02 5.00 -12.03
C VAL A 8 7.10 4.25 -11.07
N VAL A 9 7.65 3.28 -10.37
CA VAL A 9 7.03 2.62 -9.22
C VAL A 9 7.80 3.01 -7.97
N ILE A 10 7.11 3.64 -7.02
CA ILE A 10 7.64 3.93 -5.69
C ILE A 10 7.03 2.95 -4.69
N TYR A 11 7.89 2.32 -3.91
CA TYR A 11 7.51 1.35 -2.90
C TYR A 11 8.29 1.58 -1.60
N ALA A 12 7.74 1.13 -0.48
CA ALA A 12 8.43 1.16 0.80
C ALA A 12 9.62 0.19 0.79
N THR A 13 10.83 0.67 1.11
CA THR A 13 12.06 -0.11 0.98
C THR A 13 12.03 -1.38 1.82
N ARG A 14 11.46 -1.33 3.04
CA ARG A 14 11.45 -2.48 3.96
C ARG A 14 10.26 -3.41 3.72
N SER A 15 9.05 -2.89 3.80
CA SER A 15 7.80 -3.68 3.68
C SER A 15 7.45 -4.08 2.25
N LYS A 16 8.10 -3.46 1.26
CA LYS A 16 7.84 -3.62 -0.18
C LYS A 16 6.46 -3.14 -0.64
N ILE A 17 5.68 -2.52 0.25
CA ILE A 17 4.35 -2.00 -0.07
C ILE A 17 4.43 -1.01 -1.24
N LEU A 18 3.62 -1.26 -2.28
CA LEU A 18 3.44 -0.33 -3.39
C LEU A 18 2.80 0.96 -2.88
N ARG A 19 3.43 2.11 -3.13
CA ARG A 19 2.96 3.43 -2.66
C ARG A 19 2.45 4.29 -3.80
N ARG A 20 3.22 4.39 -4.89
CA ARG A 20 2.86 5.22 -6.05
C ARG A 20 3.28 4.56 -7.35
N LYS A 21 2.49 4.79 -8.39
CA LYS A 21 2.80 4.48 -9.78
C LYS A 21 2.60 5.75 -10.61
N ILE A 22 3.59 6.10 -11.41
CA ILE A 22 3.66 7.40 -12.07
C ILE A 22 4.04 7.17 -13.53
N ILE A 23 3.07 7.40 -14.42
CA ILE A 23 3.29 7.36 -15.87
C ILE A 23 3.86 8.72 -16.26
N LEU A 24 5.02 8.71 -16.91
CA LEU A 24 5.70 9.92 -17.34
C LEU A 24 5.30 10.25 -18.78
N ASP A 25 5.24 11.54 -19.10
CA ASP A 25 5.10 12.03 -20.47
C ASP A 25 6.46 12.09 -21.18
N ASN A 26 7.52 12.43 -20.44
CA ASN A 26 8.89 12.54 -20.95
C ASN A 26 9.94 12.17 -19.89
N GLU A 27 11.15 11.80 -20.35
CA GLU A 27 12.22 11.32 -19.46
C GLU A 27 12.72 12.40 -18.49
N SER A 28 12.60 13.70 -18.82
CA SER A 28 12.98 14.79 -17.91
C SER A 28 12.12 14.88 -16.65
N GLN A 29 10.94 14.24 -16.61
CA GLN A 29 10.12 14.16 -15.40
C GLN A 29 10.67 13.16 -14.37
N LEU A 30 11.63 12.30 -14.72
CA LEU A 30 12.20 11.31 -13.78
C LEU A 30 12.77 11.95 -12.51
N ASP A 31 13.41 13.10 -12.65
CA ASP A 31 14.04 13.80 -11.52
C ASP A 31 13.02 14.44 -10.59
N LEU A 32 11.79 14.65 -11.03
CA LEU A 32 10.68 15.17 -10.22
C LEU A 32 10.07 14.09 -9.31
N HIS A 33 10.38 12.82 -9.56
CA HIS A 33 9.77 11.67 -8.88
C HIS A 33 10.83 10.86 -8.14
N GLN A 34 11.53 11.54 -7.22
CA GLN A 34 12.46 10.89 -6.29
C GLN A 34 11.69 10.20 -5.14
N PRO A 35 12.19 9.06 -4.66
CA PRO A 35 11.66 8.44 -3.45
C PRO A 35 11.95 9.32 -2.23
N GLY A 36 11.01 9.37 -1.28
CA GLY A 36 11.22 9.95 0.04
C GLY A 36 11.97 9.02 0.99
N PRO A 37 12.16 9.44 2.26
CA PRO A 37 12.80 8.60 3.28
C PRO A 37 12.09 7.26 3.46
N GLY A 38 12.85 6.16 3.43
CA GLY A 38 12.32 4.80 3.58
C GLY A 38 11.61 4.25 2.34
N GLU A 39 11.63 4.97 1.22
CA GLU A 39 11.08 4.53 -0.06
C GLU A 39 12.20 4.18 -1.05
N SER A 40 11.85 3.36 -2.03
CA SER A 40 12.70 2.97 -3.15
C SER A 40 11.96 3.16 -4.47
N ARG A 41 12.73 3.33 -5.54
CA ARG A 41 12.25 3.59 -6.88
C ARG A 41 12.61 2.45 -7.82
N LEU A 42 11.61 1.95 -8.53
CA LEU A 42 11.75 0.99 -9.62
C LEU A 42 11.29 1.65 -10.93
N LEU A 43 12.07 1.52 -12.00
CA LEU A 43 11.71 2.00 -13.33
C LEU A 43 11.30 0.82 -14.18
N LEU A 44 10.08 0.86 -14.73
CA LEU A 44 9.52 -0.19 -15.56
C LEU A 44 9.23 0.34 -16.96
N PRO A 45 9.38 -0.46 -18.02
CA PRO A 45 9.08 -0.01 -19.37
C PRO A 45 7.57 0.27 -19.52
N LEU A 46 7.20 1.29 -20.30
CA LEU A 46 5.79 1.61 -20.59
C LEU A 46 5.05 0.50 -21.36
N SER A 47 5.80 -0.42 -21.98
CA SER A 47 5.23 -1.62 -22.60
C SER A 47 4.81 -2.69 -21.58
N ALA A 48 5.20 -2.57 -20.31
CA ALA A 48 4.76 -3.48 -19.26
C ALA A 48 3.40 -3.05 -18.67
N PRO A 49 2.60 -3.99 -18.13
CA PRO A 49 1.37 -3.65 -17.43
C PRO A 49 1.63 -2.78 -16.19
N PHE A 50 0.75 -1.81 -15.94
CA PHE A 50 0.86 -0.81 -14.87
C PHE A 50 -0.28 -0.89 -13.84
N ASP A 51 -1.07 -1.96 -13.85
CA ASP A 51 -2.01 -2.24 -12.77
C ASP A 51 -1.26 -2.59 -11.46
N ASP A 52 -1.97 -2.54 -10.34
CA ASP A 52 -1.35 -2.73 -9.02
C ASP A 52 -0.76 -4.14 -8.84
N ALA A 53 -1.40 -5.16 -9.43
CA ALA A 53 -0.91 -6.53 -9.32
C ALA A 53 0.39 -6.70 -10.10
N ALA A 54 0.46 -6.16 -11.32
CA ALA A 54 1.68 -6.15 -12.12
C ALA A 54 2.82 -5.36 -11.45
N CYS A 55 2.53 -4.19 -10.87
CA CYS A 55 3.52 -3.39 -10.14
C CYS A 55 4.07 -4.15 -8.93
N ARG A 56 3.20 -4.81 -8.15
CA ARG A 56 3.63 -5.67 -7.03
C ARG A 56 4.45 -6.86 -7.51
N ALA A 57 4.07 -7.52 -8.60
CA ALA A 57 4.85 -8.60 -9.17
C ALA A 57 6.25 -8.12 -9.61
N ALA A 58 6.37 -6.92 -10.19
CA ALA A 58 7.65 -6.35 -10.56
C ALA A 58 8.53 -6.01 -9.34
N ILE A 59 7.95 -5.49 -8.26
CA ILE A 59 8.66 -5.30 -6.99
C ILE A 59 9.12 -6.66 -6.43
N ALA A 60 8.26 -7.68 -6.48
CA ALA A 60 8.58 -9.03 -6.03
C ALA A 60 9.77 -9.62 -6.78
N MET A 61 9.74 -9.58 -8.12
CA MET A 61 10.82 -10.05 -8.97
C MET A 61 12.12 -9.30 -8.71
N THR A 62 12.06 -7.98 -8.53
CA THR A 62 13.25 -7.14 -8.33
C THR A 62 13.88 -7.35 -6.95
N THR A 63 13.06 -7.56 -5.93
CA THR A 63 13.52 -7.58 -4.53
C THR A 63 13.63 -8.97 -3.93
N GLY A 64 13.12 -10.00 -4.61
CA GLY A 64 13.05 -11.37 -4.10
C GLY A 64 12.09 -11.55 -2.93
N ALA A 65 11.24 -10.54 -2.64
CA ALA A 65 10.33 -10.54 -1.50
C ALA A 65 8.91 -10.22 -1.97
N GLU A 66 7.92 -10.96 -1.49
CA GLU A 66 6.52 -10.75 -1.83
C GLU A 66 5.99 -9.47 -1.16
N PRO A 67 5.53 -8.46 -1.95
CA PRO A 67 4.98 -7.25 -1.38
C PRO A 67 3.68 -7.51 -0.63
N LEU A 68 3.56 -6.94 0.56
CA LEU A 68 2.27 -6.80 1.22
C LEU A 68 1.33 -5.97 0.33
N SER A 69 0.02 -6.20 0.46
CA SER A 69 -0.98 -5.47 -0.34
C SER A 69 -0.96 -3.95 -0.06
N GLY A 70 -0.48 -3.56 1.12
CA GLY A 70 -0.59 -2.21 1.66
C GLY A 70 -1.91 -1.96 2.40
N ARG A 71 -2.84 -2.92 2.42
CA ARG A 71 -4.11 -2.78 3.09
C ARG A 71 -3.92 -2.75 4.61
N CYS A 72 -4.26 -1.62 5.20
CA CYS A 72 -4.23 -1.38 6.62
C CYS A 72 -5.63 -1.03 7.13
N CYS A 73 -5.87 -1.38 8.38
CA CYS A 73 -6.99 -0.85 9.14
C CYS A 73 -6.52 0.27 10.07
N ILE A 74 -7.44 1.15 10.41
CA ILE A 74 -7.23 2.27 11.34
C ILE A 74 -7.94 1.89 12.63
N ILE A 75 -7.20 1.78 13.72
CA ILE A 75 -7.72 1.40 15.05
C ILE A 75 -7.73 2.63 15.95
N ASP A 76 -8.90 2.99 16.47
CA ASP A 76 -9.04 4.08 17.43
C ASP A 76 -8.48 3.71 18.81
N ALA A 77 -8.44 4.69 19.73
CA ALA A 77 -7.97 4.46 21.10
C ALA A 77 -8.83 3.46 21.91
N GLY A 78 -10.05 3.17 21.46
CA GLY A 78 -10.95 2.19 22.06
C GLY A 78 -10.77 0.77 21.48
N GLY A 79 -9.82 0.56 20.57
CA GLY A 79 -9.59 -0.72 19.91
C GLY A 79 -10.60 -1.01 18.79
N ASN A 80 -11.36 -0.03 18.31
CA ASN A 80 -12.31 -0.24 17.22
C ASN A 80 -11.65 0.05 15.87
N VAL A 81 -11.92 -0.80 14.88
CA VAL A 81 -11.58 -0.50 13.50
C VAL A 81 -12.53 0.57 12.99
N VAL A 82 -12.02 1.77 12.77
CA VAL A 82 -12.81 2.92 12.29
C VAL A 82 -12.72 3.12 10.78
N GLY A 83 -11.76 2.47 10.13
CA GLY A 83 -11.54 2.63 8.69
C GLY A 83 -10.52 1.63 8.14
N VAL A 84 -10.40 1.62 6.81
CA VAL A 84 -9.35 0.88 6.08
C VAL A 84 -8.75 1.80 5.02
N CYS A 85 -7.46 1.67 4.76
CA CYS A 85 -6.72 2.46 3.79
C CYS A 85 -5.52 1.68 3.24
N ASN A 86 -4.93 2.16 2.16
CA ASN A 86 -3.62 1.68 1.72
C ASN A 86 -2.53 2.53 2.36
N ALA A 87 -1.67 1.92 3.17
CA ALA A 87 -0.58 2.57 3.90
C ALA A 87 0.51 1.55 4.27
N ASP A 88 1.66 2.05 4.72
CA ASP A 88 2.69 1.27 5.39
C ASP A 88 2.76 1.70 6.86
N PRO A 89 2.36 0.85 7.84
CA PRO A 89 2.41 1.18 9.26
C PRO A 89 3.81 1.55 9.79
N ALA A 90 4.88 1.20 9.07
CA ALA A 90 6.25 1.57 9.44
C ALA A 90 6.66 2.97 8.95
N LEU A 91 5.94 3.55 7.99
CA LEU A 91 6.26 4.85 7.38
C LEU A 91 5.16 5.89 7.59
N ASP A 92 3.92 5.45 7.70
CA ASP A 92 2.73 6.30 7.74
C ASP A 92 2.15 6.37 9.16
N THR A 93 1.45 7.46 9.42
CA THR A 93 0.62 7.65 10.62
C THR A 93 -0.75 8.13 10.18
N HIS A 94 -1.78 7.84 10.98
CA HIS A 94 -3.13 8.27 10.68
C HIS A 94 -3.71 9.07 11.87
N PRO A 95 -4.32 10.25 11.65
CA PRO A 95 -4.80 11.09 12.75
C PRO A 95 -5.93 10.45 13.55
N ALA A 96 -6.72 9.57 12.93
CA ALA A 96 -7.82 8.88 13.60
C ALA A 96 -7.40 7.63 14.40
N GLY A 97 -6.14 7.20 14.34
CA GLY A 97 -5.73 6.00 15.07
C GLY A 97 -4.46 5.31 14.57
N GLN A 98 -4.18 4.15 15.16
CA GLN A 98 -3.05 3.30 14.79
C GLN A 98 -3.33 2.57 13.47
N LEU A 99 -2.33 2.53 12.60
CA LEU A 99 -2.36 1.70 11.41
C LEU A 99 -1.89 0.28 11.75
N VAL A 100 -2.68 -0.72 11.36
CA VAL A 100 -2.31 -2.13 11.46
C VAL A 100 -2.55 -2.81 10.12
N ALA A 101 -1.51 -3.43 9.56
CA ALA A 101 -1.61 -4.18 8.32
C ALA A 101 -2.56 -5.37 8.51
N HIS A 102 -3.63 -5.41 7.72
CA HIS A 102 -4.60 -6.50 7.78
C HIS A 102 -5.44 -6.58 6.50
N GLU A 103 -5.52 -7.77 5.92
CA GLU A 103 -6.19 -7.97 4.62
C GLU A 103 -7.72 -7.94 4.73
N VAL A 104 -8.28 -8.45 5.83
CA VAL A 104 -9.73 -8.76 5.90
C VAL A 104 -10.51 -7.93 6.92
N ALA A 105 -9.84 -7.04 7.66
CA ALA A 105 -10.49 -6.22 8.69
C ALA A 105 -11.45 -5.23 8.04
N ARG A 106 -12.54 -4.92 8.75
CA ARG A 106 -13.59 -4.03 8.30
C ARG A 106 -13.94 -3.02 9.38
N PRO A 107 -14.43 -1.82 9.00
CA PRO A 107 -14.98 -0.89 9.97
C PRO A 107 -16.04 -1.55 10.87
N GLY A 108 -15.92 -1.36 12.18
CA GLY A 108 -16.77 -1.98 13.19
C GLY A 108 -16.25 -3.30 13.79
N ASP A 109 -15.19 -3.88 13.23
CA ASP A 109 -14.43 -4.95 13.90
C ASP A 109 -13.69 -4.40 15.12
N ARG A 110 -13.28 -5.29 16.03
CA ARG A 110 -12.56 -4.92 17.25
C ARG A 110 -11.18 -5.55 17.27
N TYR A 111 -10.16 -4.78 17.62
CA TYR A 111 -8.78 -5.22 17.73
C TYR A 111 -8.38 -5.29 19.20
N GLU A 112 -8.18 -6.50 19.71
CA GLU A 112 -7.81 -6.76 21.10
C GLU A 112 -6.65 -7.76 21.14
N ASP A 113 -5.63 -7.46 21.95
CA ASP A 113 -4.48 -8.34 22.20
C ASP A 113 -3.80 -8.87 20.92
N GLY A 114 -3.74 -8.04 19.87
CA GLY A 114 -3.14 -8.41 18.59
C GLY A 114 -4.07 -9.14 17.62
N VAL A 115 -5.34 -9.36 17.98
CA VAL A 115 -6.30 -10.18 17.22
C VAL A 115 -7.53 -9.36 16.82
N PHE A 116 -7.95 -9.52 15.56
CA PHE A 116 -9.23 -8.97 15.08
C PHE A 116 -10.39 -9.88 15.46
N LYS A 117 -11.33 -9.35 16.23
CA LYS A 117 -12.62 -9.94 16.54
C LYS A 117 -13.65 -9.33 15.62
N GLN A 118 -14.13 -10.14 14.67
CA GLN A 118 -15.18 -9.72 13.76
C GLN A 118 -16.47 -9.47 14.53
N LYS A 119 -17.18 -8.40 14.21
CA LYS A 119 -18.53 -8.23 14.71
C LYS A 119 -19.39 -9.32 14.06
N ALA A 120 -19.99 -10.19 14.89
CA ALA A 120 -20.93 -11.20 14.39
C ALA A 120 -22.01 -10.48 13.57
N ILE A 121 -22.15 -10.88 12.31
CA ILE A 121 -23.29 -10.45 11.50
C ILE A 121 -24.50 -11.02 12.22
N ALA A 122 -25.35 -10.17 12.79
CA ALA A 122 -26.65 -10.61 13.26
C ALA A 122 -27.37 -11.18 12.04
N SER A 123 -27.45 -12.51 11.95
CA SER A 123 -28.29 -13.20 10.98
C SER A 123 -29.70 -12.66 11.19
N ALA A 124 -30.21 -11.92 10.22
CA ALA A 124 -31.63 -11.56 10.19
C ALA A 124 -32.44 -12.87 10.32
N PRO A 125 -33.45 -12.93 11.21
CA PRO A 125 -34.30 -14.12 11.30
C PRO A 125 -35.04 -14.34 9.96
N PRO A 126 -35.36 -15.60 9.63
CA PRO A 126 -35.91 -16.00 8.32
C PRO A 126 -37.23 -15.34 7.96
#